data_AF-A0A2S7F5I3-F1
#
_entry.id   AF-A0A2S7F5I3-F1
#
_cell.length_a   1.000
_cell.length_b   1.000
_cell.length_c   1.000
_cell.angle_alpha   90.00
_cell.angle_beta   90.00
_cell.angle_gamma   90.00
#
_symmetry.space_group_name_H-M   'P 1'
#
loop_
_entity.id
_entity.type
_entity.pdbx_description
1 polymer ?
#
loop_
_entity_poly.entity_id
_entity_poly.type
_entity_poly.pdbx_seq_one_letter_code
_entity_poly.pdbx_strand_id
1 'polypeptide(L)'
;MKSSEISEKAIKSIKKKWGQKGVDAFEKAMNKGIVGAEGQNGIKPLKGKPYKGKYTHEIKVKNKEYGDFRIYGYKDSSGKMIFECFDKGLH
;
A
#
# COMPACT_ATOMS: atom_id res chain seq x y z
N MET A 1 -16.14 -7.06 -8.46
CA MET A 1 -15.27 -5.91 -8.76
C MET A 1 -14.12 -5.88 -7.76
N LYS A 2 -12.88 -5.60 -8.20
CA LYS A 2 -11.75 -5.42 -7.26
C LYS A 2 -12.01 -4.17 -6.42
N SER A 3 -12.10 -4.31 -5.11
CA SER A 3 -12.36 -3.21 -4.16
C SER A 3 -11.14 -2.31 -3.92
N SER A 4 -9.98 -2.66 -4.49
CA SER A 4 -8.71 -1.96 -4.32
C SER A 4 -7.83 -2.09 -5.57
N GLU A 5 -7.03 -1.08 -5.85
CA GLU A 5 -6.03 -1.09 -6.93
C GLU A 5 -4.74 -0.36 -6.56
N ILE A 6 -3.63 -0.81 -7.15
CA ILE A 6 -2.34 -0.12 -7.13
C ILE A 6 -2.16 0.58 -8.47
N SER A 7 -1.86 1.88 -8.47
CA SER A 7 -1.68 2.66 -9.69
C SER A 7 -0.45 2.18 -10.46
N GLU A 8 -0.49 2.34 -11.79
CA GLU A 8 0.66 2.00 -12.65
C GLU A 8 1.95 2.71 -12.24
N LYS A 9 1.84 3.94 -11.73
CA LYS A 9 2.98 4.71 -11.23
C LYS A 9 3.64 3.99 -10.05
N ALA A 10 2.84 3.57 -9.06
CA ALA A 10 3.35 2.83 -7.92
C ALA A 10 3.94 1.46 -8.34
N ILE A 11 3.27 0.76 -9.25
CA ILE A 11 3.79 -0.50 -9.83
C ILE A 11 5.16 -0.28 -10.49
N LYS A 12 5.32 0.76 -11.32
CA LYS A 12 6.60 1.11 -11.96
C LYS A 12 7.69 1.40 -10.92
N SER A 13 7.37 2.14 -9.86
CA SER A 13 8.31 2.44 -8.78
C SER A 13 8.77 1.18 -8.03
N ILE A 14 7.85 0.27 -7.72
CA ILE A 14 8.13 -1.00 -7.05
C ILE A 14 8.96 -1.90 -7.96
N LYS A 15 8.55 -2.05 -9.22
CA LYS A 15 9.23 -2.87 -10.22
C LYS A 15 10.66 -2.38 -10.48
N LYS A 16 10.89 -1.06 -10.52
CA LYS A 16 12.24 -0.49 -10.63
C LYS A 16 13.13 -0.85 -9.44
N LYS A 17 12.56 -0.99 -8.24
CA LYS A 17 13.30 -1.23 -7.01
C LYS A 17 13.56 -2.70 -6.72
N TRP A 18 12.57 -3.56 -6.96
CA TRP A 18 12.61 -4.97 -6.58
C TRP A 18 12.18 -5.95 -7.68
N GLY A 19 11.89 -5.47 -8.88
CA GLY A 19 11.40 -6.30 -9.97
C GLY A 19 9.98 -6.82 -9.72
N GLN A 20 9.61 -7.86 -10.46
CA GLN A 20 8.26 -8.43 -10.42
C GLN A 20 7.90 -8.99 -9.05
N LYS A 21 8.85 -9.64 -8.36
CA LYS A 21 8.65 -10.14 -6.99
C LYS A 21 8.17 -9.07 -5.99
N GLY A 22 8.63 -7.82 -6.15
CA GLY A 22 8.16 -6.72 -5.33
C GLY A 22 6.70 -6.38 -5.62
N VAL A 23 6.34 -6.29 -6.90
CA VAL A 23 4.96 -6.05 -7.33
C VAL A 23 4.04 -7.12 -6.76
N ASP A 24 4.40 -8.39 -6.95
CA ASP A 24 3.62 -9.53 -6.47
C ASP A 24 3.44 -9.52 -4.95
N ALA A 25 4.45 -9.11 -4.19
CA ALA A 25 4.37 -9.02 -2.74
C ALA A 25 3.38 -7.94 -2.27
N PHE A 26 3.39 -6.76 -2.91
CA PHE A 26 2.46 -5.68 -2.60
C PHE A 26 1.04 -5.98 -3.08
N GLU A 27 0.87 -6.61 -4.23
CA GLU A 27 -0.44 -7.08 -4.70
C GLU A 27 -1.01 -8.16 -3.78
N LYS A 28 -0.19 -9.11 -3.33
CA LYS A 28 -0.60 -10.13 -2.36
C LYS A 28 -1.02 -9.52 -1.03
N ALA A 29 -0.31 -8.49 -0.57
CA ALA A 29 -0.73 -7.74 0.62
C ALA A 29 -2.06 -7.01 0.38
N MET A 30 -2.22 -6.28 -0.73
CA MET A 30 -3.48 -5.62 -1.07
C MET A 30 -4.65 -6.61 -1.12
N ASN A 31 -4.47 -7.76 -1.78
CA ASN A 31 -5.49 -8.79 -1.95
C ASN A 31 -5.90 -9.46 -0.63
N LYS A 32 -5.05 -9.39 0.40
CA LYS A 32 -5.42 -9.84 1.76
C LYS A 32 -6.46 -8.91 2.42
N GLY A 33 -6.62 -7.69 1.91
CA GLY A 33 -7.61 -6.73 2.40
C GLY A 33 -7.18 -6.01 3.68
N ILE A 34 -8.17 -5.46 4.39
CA ILE A 34 -7.96 -4.69 5.61
C ILE A 34 -7.54 -5.63 6.75
N VAL A 35 -6.43 -5.31 7.41
CA VAL A 35 -5.89 -6.09 8.53
C VAL A 35 -5.80 -5.23 9.79
N GLY A 36 -6.28 -5.77 10.92
CA GLY A 36 -6.32 -5.04 12.20
C GLY A 36 -5.07 -5.20 13.06
N ALA A 37 -4.38 -6.35 12.98
CA ALA A 37 -3.27 -6.63 13.88
C ALA A 37 -1.98 -5.88 13.48
N GLU A 38 -1.29 -5.41 14.50
CA GLU A 38 0.06 -4.89 14.35
C GLU A 38 0.96 -5.98 13.76
N GLY A 39 1.68 -5.63 12.71
CA GLY A 39 2.57 -6.58 12.05
C GLY A 39 2.02 -7.52 10.99
N GLN A 40 0.74 -7.46 10.66
CA GLN A 40 0.26 -8.16 9.46
C GLN A 40 0.56 -7.40 8.17
N ASN A 41 0.79 -8.16 7.09
CA ASN A 41 0.76 -7.67 5.71
C ASN A 41 -0.68 -7.38 5.31
N GLY A 42 -0.92 -6.25 4.66
CA GLY A 42 -2.24 -5.89 4.18
C GLY A 42 -2.50 -4.39 4.12
N ILE A 43 -3.76 -4.05 3.88
CA ILE A 43 -4.24 -2.68 3.92
C ILE A 43 -4.46 -2.27 5.37
N LYS A 44 -3.96 -1.09 5.76
CA LYS A 44 -4.17 -0.51 7.09
C LYS A 44 -4.62 0.93 6.99
N PRO A 45 -5.56 1.39 7.83
CA PRO A 45 -5.81 2.81 8.00
C PRO A 45 -4.59 3.46 8.66
N LEU A 46 -4.25 4.66 8.21
CA LEU A 46 -3.26 5.51 8.88
C LEU A 46 -3.87 6.02 10.19
N LYS A 47 -3.04 6.13 11.23
CA LYS A 47 -3.42 6.78 12.47
C LYS A 47 -3.12 8.27 12.37
N GLY A 48 -4.07 9.12 12.75
CA GLY A 48 -3.89 10.57 12.76
C GLY A 48 -4.24 11.24 11.43
N LYS A 49 -3.55 12.34 11.11
CA LYS A 49 -3.85 13.16 9.93
C LYS A 49 -3.51 12.43 8.63
N PRO A 50 -4.25 12.68 7.53
CA PRO A 50 -3.92 12.10 6.23
C PRO A 50 -2.49 12.43 5.80
N TYR A 51 -1.75 11.42 5.34
CA TYR A 51 -0.41 11.62 4.81
C TYR A 51 -0.46 12.42 3.51
N LYS A 52 0.41 13.43 3.38
CA LYS A 52 0.38 14.42 2.28
C LYS A 52 -1.01 15.05 2.07
N GLY A 53 -1.81 15.16 3.14
CA GLY A 53 -3.14 15.76 3.11
C GLY A 53 -4.23 14.95 2.39
N LYS A 54 -3.90 13.76 1.82
CA LYS A 54 -4.83 12.97 1.00
C LYS A 54 -4.90 11.51 1.42
N TYR A 55 -3.76 10.91 1.74
CA TYR A 55 -3.70 9.45 1.94
C TYR A 55 -4.14 9.06 3.33
N THR A 56 -5.05 8.10 3.40
CA THR A 56 -5.69 7.63 4.63
C THR A 56 -5.38 6.18 4.92
N HIS A 57 -4.80 5.46 3.96
CA HIS A 57 -4.48 4.04 4.07
C HIS A 57 -3.08 3.75 3.55
N GLU A 58 -2.51 2.63 3.99
CA GLU A 58 -1.26 2.07 3.51
C GLU A 58 -1.41 0.59 3.16
N ILE A 59 -0.68 0.12 2.14
CA ILE A 59 -0.33 -1.28 1.99
C ILE A 59 1.03 -1.49 2.65
N LYS A 60 1.07 -2.39 3.63
CA LYS A 60 2.29 -2.78 4.34
C LYS A 60 2.69 -4.20 3.95
N VAL A 61 3.96 -4.38 3.61
CA VAL A 61 4.61 -5.69 3.45
C VAL A 61 5.73 -5.78 4.48
N LYS A 62 5.56 -6.59 5.53
CA LYS A 62 6.62 -6.95 6.47
C LYS A 62 7.50 -8.03 5.85
N ASN A 63 8.56 -7.61 5.18
CA ASN A 63 9.67 -8.45 4.76
C ASN A 63 10.96 -7.61 4.85
N LYS A 64 12.04 -8.17 5.42
CA LYS A 64 13.35 -7.51 5.47
C LYS A 64 13.83 -7.07 4.08
N GLU A 65 13.47 -7.82 3.04
CA GLU A 65 13.80 -7.53 1.65
C GLU A 65 13.19 -6.23 1.11
N TYR A 66 11.97 -5.89 1.54
CA TYR A 66 11.25 -4.70 1.05
C TYR A 66 11.36 -3.50 1.99
N GLY A 67 12.09 -3.66 3.11
CA GLY A 67 12.34 -2.62 4.10
C GLY A 67 11.07 -1.98 4.63
N ASP A 68 11.20 -0.77 5.17
CA ASP A 68 10.05 -0.01 5.65
C ASP A 68 9.44 0.87 4.56
N PHE A 69 8.98 0.24 3.47
CA PHE A 69 8.21 0.92 2.42
C PHE A 69 6.73 0.60 2.51
N ARG A 70 5.92 1.50 1.97
CA ARG A 70 4.46 1.44 1.88
C ARG A 70 4.00 1.88 0.50
N ILE A 71 2.78 1.48 0.14
CA ILE A 71 2.01 2.19 -0.87
C ILE A 71 0.87 2.89 -0.16
N TYR A 72 0.87 4.21 -0.16
CA TYR A 72 -0.18 5.00 0.42
C TYR A 72 -1.32 5.22 -0.56
N GLY A 73 -2.54 5.21 -0.02
CA GLY A 73 -3.76 5.29 -0.79
C GLY A 73 -4.89 5.96 -0.04
N TYR A 74 -6.01 6.10 -0.74
CA TYR A 74 -7.23 6.74 -0.26
C TYR A 74 -8.44 6.00 -0.82
N LYS A 75 -9.60 6.25 -0.21
CA LYS A 75 -10.89 5.75 -0.70
C LYS A 75 -11.49 6.81 -1.61
N ASP A 76 -11.86 6.43 -2.84
CA ASP A 76 -12.57 7.33 -3.75
C ASP A 76 -14.06 7.46 -3.39
N SER A 77 -14.80 8.26 -4.16
CA SER A 77 -16.24 8.48 -3.96
C SER A 77 -17.09 7.22 -4.16
N SER A 78 -16.61 6.24 -4.94
CA SER A 78 -17.27 4.95 -5.15
C SER A 78 -16.99 3.95 -4.02
N GLY A 79 -16.08 4.30 -3.12
CA GLY A 79 -15.61 3.44 -2.05
C GLY A 79 -14.48 2.50 -2.44
N LYS A 80 -13.92 2.65 -3.64
CA LYS A 80 -12.76 1.89 -4.11
C LYS A 80 -11.48 2.47 -3.51
N MET A 81 -10.54 1.60 -3.16
CA MET A 81 -9.25 2.01 -2.60
C MET A 81 -8.23 2.19 -3.71
N ILE A 82 -7.62 3.36 -3.78
CA ILE A 82 -6.63 3.74 -4.79
C ILE A 82 -5.28 3.93 -4.11
N PHE A 83 -4.30 3.06 -4.42
CA PHE A 83 -2.95 3.10 -3.86
C PHE A 83 -1.95 3.59 -4.89
N GLU A 84 -1.41 4.80 -4.71
CA GLU A 84 -0.65 5.49 -5.76
C GLU A 84 0.69 6.09 -5.33
N CYS A 85 0.95 6.20 -4.01
CA CYS A 85 2.16 6.81 -3.50
C CYS A 85 3.08 5.76 -2.87
N PHE A 86 4.10 5.31 -3.61
CA PHE A 86 5.15 4.44 -3.08
C PHE A 86 6.21 5.26 -2.35
N ASP A 87 6.35 5.05 -1.04
CA ASP A 87 7.22 5.87 -0.18
C ASP A 87 7.63 5.09 1.09
N LYS A 88 8.53 5.65 1.91
CA LYS A 88 8.90 5.05 3.21
C LYS A 88 7.77 5.15 4.23
N GLY A 89 7.79 4.26 5.22
CA GLY A 89 6.90 4.28 6.37
C GLY A 89 7.03 5.55 7.20
N LEU A 90 5.92 5.98 7.80
CA LEU A 90 5.90 7.07 8.77
C LEU A 90 6.44 6.54 10.11
N HIS A 91 7.38 7.26 10.72
CA HIS A 91 7.94 7.01 12.05
C HIS A 91 7.68 8.21 12.94
#